data_AF-A0AAN8RIW8-F1
#
_entry.id   AF-A0AAN8RIW8-F1
#
_cell.length_a   1.000
_cell.length_b   1.000
_cell.length_c   1.000
_cell.angle_alpha   90.00
_cell.angle_beta   90.00
_cell.angle_gamma   90.00
#
_symmetry.space_group_name_H-M   'P 1'
#
loop_
_entity.id
_entity.type
_entity.pdbx_description
1 polymer ?
#
loop_
_entity_poly.entity_id
_entity_poly.type
_entity_poly.pdbx_seq_one_letter_code
_entity_poly.pdbx_strand_id
1 'polypeptide(L)'
;MWPAHSWSRVVRVIAVHQRLSRRVGTRLAYKPSWHLQHHQLQYRTLSQQTSQKMPPRGKRKAREETPEKDDPKLSPPRGKRPNAGPSSAAAASFFTPTSRKASPIEFVKHGSLLAAIWEPAASSSAAPVKDGKVKFAGFDLDSNLISTKSGRTFAKDGEDWKWWHPTVPSKLRQMFEDGCRIVIFTNQNGLKASGSKADDKLKEWKKKINYIVTALNIPIHVYAATETDIYRKPRTGMFEHYLSDLGDDAPLVDMDASVFVGDAAGRKGDFSAGDRKFAENLGLKFLTPEELFLDEKPMPYELDLDPANWPRSNVAPAFEKKYPLEVVVLCGRPGSGKSTITNKHLVPLGYERINQDILKTKDKCIKAAQGFLKEGESVIIDATNSSRDTRAVWKGVADKAKGAVFRCIYLTTSEELCYHNDGVRAYSNVKSFNPENRTSVGSMAFRTFKSKFQEPDVSEGFKDITVVNFEFRGTDAEFDVWKRHWAP
;
A
#
# COMPACT_ATOMS: atom_id res chain seq x y z
N MET A 1 -9.46 1.12 41.39
CA MET A 1 -10.32 2.21 40.90
C MET A 1 -9.58 3.52 41.11
N TRP A 2 -8.96 4.06 40.05
CA TRP A 2 -8.49 5.46 39.85
C TRP A 2 -7.78 5.53 38.47
N PRO A 3 -7.70 6.70 37.81
CA PRO A 3 -8.16 6.84 36.43
C PRO A 3 -7.07 6.87 35.35
N ALA A 4 -7.53 6.64 34.12
CA ALA A 4 -6.81 6.67 32.86
C ALA A 4 -6.39 8.08 32.44
N HIS A 5 -5.08 8.37 32.46
CA HIS A 5 -4.49 9.48 31.69
C HIS A 5 -3.07 9.12 31.23
N SER A 6 -2.95 8.62 29.99
CA SER A 6 -1.68 8.50 29.28
C SER A 6 -1.91 8.38 27.76
N TRP A 7 -2.66 9.31 27.18
CA TRP A 7 -2.79 9.43 25.73
C TRP A 7 -2.66 10.90 25.34
N SER A 8 -1.43 11.42 25.33
CA SER A 8 -1.10 12.72 24.71
C SER A 8 0.36 12.86 24.25
N ARG A 9 1.14 11.76 24.20
CA ARG A 9 2.59 11.83 23.88
C ARG A 9 2.96 11.52 22.43
N VAL A 10 2.04 11.01 21.60
CA VAL A 10 2.38 10.56 20.23
C VAL A 10 2.38 11.69 19.18
N VAL A 11 1.75 12.83 19.44
CA VAL A 11 1.72 13.96 18.49
C VAL A 11 2.78 15.05 18.80
N ARG A 12 3.50 14.96 19.94
CA ARG A 12 4.61 15.90 20.24
C ARG A 12 5.91 15.56 19.51
N VAL A 13 6.10 14.34 19.01
CA VAL A 13 7.40 13.96 18.39
C VAL A 13 7.55 14.50 16.97
N ILE A 14 6.45 14.75 16.25
CA ILE A 14 6.52 15.34 14.90
C ILE A 14 6.64 16.87 14.96
N ALA A 15 6.09 17.54 15.98
CA ALA A 15 6.12 19.01 16.10
C ALA A 15 7.27 19.59 16.96
N VAL A 16 7.98 18.79 17.78
CA VAL A 16 9.03 19.31 18.69
C VAL A 16 10.43 19.33 18.06
N HIS A 17 10.72 18.53 17.03
CA HIS A 17 12.03 18.53 16.37
C HIS A 17 12.32 19.80 15.55
N GLN A 18 11.31 20.61 15.22
CA GLN A 18 11.49 21.88 14.50
C GLN A 18 11.58 23.12 15.41
N ARG A 19 11.25 23.04 16.71
CA ARG A 19 11.29 24.19 17.64
C ARG A 19 12.61 24.40 18.38
N LEU A 20 13.51 23.41 18.42
CA LEU A 20 14.77 23.51 19.17
C LEU A 20 15.97 24.05 18.36
N SER A 21 15.89 24.11 17.02
CA SER A 21 16.97 24.65 16.17
C SER A 21 16.98 26.18 16.00
N ARG A 22 16.12 26.93 16.73
CA ARG A 22 16.05 28.41 16.60
C ARG A 22 16.34 29.20 17.88
N ARG A 23 16.90 28.59 18.94
CA ARG A 23 17.22 29.32 20.18
C ARG A 23 18.69 29.41 20.59
N VAL A 24 19.63 28.96 19.76
CA VAL A 24 21.05 29.27 19.94
C VAL A 24 21.57 29.88 18.65
N GLY A 25 21.53 31.20 18.61
CA GLY A 25 22.20 31.96 17.57
C GLY A 25 23.70 31.97 17.83
N THR A 26 24.45 31.24 17.01
CA THR A 26 25.84 31.58 16.70
C THR A 26 26.05 31.44 15.20
N ARG A 27 26.34 32.57 14.57
CA ARG A 27 26.76 32.69 13.18
C ARG A 27 27.99 31.80 12.96
N LEU A 28 27.91 30.86 12.03
CA LEU A 28 29.04 30.45 11.21
C LEU A 28 28.50 30.07 9.83
N ALA A 29 29.02 30.77 8.82
CA ALA A 29 28.58 30.68 7.44
C ALA A 29 28.91 29.29 6.85
N TYR A 30 27.91 28.66 6.24
CA TYR A 30 28.14 27.61 5.25
C TYR A 30 27.01 27.66 4.21
N LYS A 31 27.34 28.09 2.99
CA LYS A 31 26.47 27.95 1.81
C LYS A 31 26.63 26.52 1.28
N PRO A 32 25.54 25.81 0.96
CA PRO A 32 25.62 24.71 -0.01
C PRO A 32 25.07 25.17 -1.35
N SER A 33 25.96 25.28 -2.34
CA SER A 33 25.65 25.36 -3.75
C SER A 33 25.04 24.04 -4.24
N TRP A 34 23.86 24.11 -4.86
CA TRP A 34 23.28 23.00 -5.62
C TRP A 34 24.04 22.84 -6.95
N HIS A 35 24.93 21.86 -7.04
CA HIS A 35 25.49 21.39 -8.31
C HIS A 35 25.29 19.86 -8.41
N LEU A 36 24.31 19.47 -9.23
CA LEU A 36 24.22 18.13 -9.80
C LEU A 36 25.29 18.01 -10.89
N GLN A 37 26.37 17.27 -10.63
CA GLN A 37 27.24 16.75 -11.69
C GLN A 37 26.78 15.36 -12.10
N HIS A 38 26.25 15.25 -13.32
CA HIS A 38 26.07 14.01 -14.04
C HIS A 38 27.44 13.43 -14.42
N HIS A 39 27.82 12.29 -13.85
CA HIS A 39 28.88 11.45 -14.40
C HIS A 39 28.27 10.32 -15.24
N GLN A 40 28.30 10.51 -16.57
CA GLN A 40 28.20 9.42 -17.53
C GLN A 40 29.52 8.65 -17.53
N LEU A 41 29.48 7.34 -17.24
CA LEU A 41 30.58 6.43 -17.55
C LEU A 41 30.24 5.67 -18.83
N GLN A 42 31.00 6.01 -19.87
CA GLN A 42 31.07 5.29 -21.13
C GLN A 42 31.78 3.95 -20.93
N TYR A 43 31.18 2.86 -21.40
CA TYR A 43 31.93 1.66 -21.78
C TYR A 43 31.69 1.37 -23.26
N ARG A 44 32.70 1.68 -24.06
CA ARG A 44 32.88 1.19 -25.43
C ARG A 44 33.33 -0.27 -25.34
N THR A 45 32.62 -1.17 -26.02
CA THR A 45 33.23 -2.39 -26.59
C THR A 45 32.67 -2.59 -27.99
N LEU A 46 33.60 -2.60 -28.95
CA LEU A 46 33.40 -3.01 -30.33
C LEU A 46 33.40 -4.54 -30.39
N SER A 47 32.39 -5.15 -31.03
CA SER A 47 32.66 -6.33 -31.86
C SER A 47 31.61 -6.48 -32.96
N GLN A 48 32.09 -6.94 -34.11
CA GLN A 48 31.56 -6.80 -35.44
C GLN A 48 30.27 -7.57 -35.74
N GLN A 49 29.60 -7.06 -36.77
CA GLN A 49 28.46 -7.59 -37.50
C GLN A 49 28.74 -8.99 -38.06
N THR A 50 27.76 -9.89 -37.94
CA THR A 50 27.45 -10.86 -39.01
C THR A 50 25.94 -10.84 -39.25
N SER A 51 25.60 -10.71 -40.52
CA SER A 51 24.27 -10.48 -41.05
C SER A 51 23.78 -11.79 -41.69
N GLN A 52 22.65 -12.34 -41.24
CA GLN A 52 21.89 -13.32 -42.03
C GLN A 52 20.39 -13.08 -41.85
N LYS A 53 19.76 -12.63 -42.94
CA LYS A 53 18.31 -12.57 -43.16
C LYS A 53 17.79 -13.95 -43.53
N MET A 54 16.63 -14.34 -43.01
CA MET A 54 15.77 -15.40 -43.54
C MET A 54 14.27 -15.04 -43.33
N PRO A 55 13.35 -15.63 -44.12
CA PRO A 55 12.21 -14.94 -44.76
C PRO A 55 10.87 -15.02 -43.99
N PRO A 56 9.79 -14.32 -44.43
CA PRO A 56 8.58 -14.13 -43.62
C PRO A 56 7.70 -15.39 -43.58
N ARG A 57 7.24 -15.76 -42.38
CA ARG A 57 6.26 -16.83 -42.17
C ARG A 57 4.83 -16.32 -42.41
N GLY A 58 4.11 -17.10 -43.21
CA GLY A 58 2.80 -16.80 -43.75
C GLY A 58 1.62 -16.87 -42.79
N LYS A 59 0.52 -16.34 -43.32
CA LYS A 59 -0.85 -16.35 -42.78
C LYS A 59 -1.34 -17.78 -42.54
N ARG A 60 -1.87 -18.06 -41.35
CA ARG A 60 -2.83 -19.16 -41.07
C ARG A 60 -4.06 -18.50 -40.45
N LYS A 61 -5.16 -18.44 -41.22
CA LYS A 61 -6.29 -19.38 -41.27
C LYS A 61 -7.07 -19.43 -39.95
N ALA A 62 -8.23 -18.76 -39.99
CA ALA A 62 -9.33 -18.90 -39.06
C ALA A 62 -9.76 -20.38 -38.98
N ARG A 63 -10.16 -20.82 -37.79
CA ARG A 63 -10.73 -22.14 -37.56
C ARG A 63 -12.19 -22.00 -37.14
N GLU A 64 -12.95 -22.89 -37.74
CA GLU A 64 -14.40 -23.13 -37.73
C GLU A 64 -15.07 -23.12 -36.35
N GLU A 65 -16.18 -22.40 -36.27
CA GLU A 65 -17.27 -22.66 -35.34
C GLU A 65 -18.16 -23.79 -35.90
N THR A 66 -18.64 -24.67 -35.03
CA THR A 66 -19.58 -25.76 -35.33
C THR A 66 -20.92 -25.50 -34.62
N PRO A 67 -22.04 -26.10 -35.08
CA PRO A 67 -23.24 -25.35 -35.45
C PRO A 67 -24.37 -25.33 -34.41
N GLU A 68 -25.24 -24.33 -34.57
CA GLU A 68 -26.57 -24.21 -33.96
C GLU A 68 -27.48 -25.41 -34.28
N LYS A 69 -28.36 -25.73 -33.32
CA LYS A 69 -29.58 -26.50 -33.54
C LYS A 69 -30.78 -25.55 -33.42
N ASP A 70 -31.51 -25.42 -34.51
CA ASP A 70 -32.85 -24.84 -34.59
C ASP A 70 -33.89 -25.75 -33.92
N ASP A 71 -34.89 -25.15 -33.26
CA ASP A 71 -36.29 -25.42 -33.61
C ASP A 71 -37.21 -24.26 -33.18
N PRO A 72 -38.30 -23.98 -33.94
CA PRO A 72 -38.98 -22.68 -33.96
C PRO A 72 -40.28 -22.67 -33.13
N LYS A 73 -40.81 -21.47 -32.83
CA LYS A 73 -42.25 -21.12 -32.97
C LYS A 73 -42.59 -19.67 -32.55
N LEU A 74 -42.99 -18.90 -33.58
CA LEU A 74 -44.17 -18.02 -33.66
C LEU A 74 -44.28 -16.79 -32.75
N SER A 75 -44.18 -15.60 -33.38
CA SER A 75 -44.78 -14.33 -32.93
C SER A 75 -46.05 -14.01 -33.76
N PRO A 76 -46.99 -13.20 -33.23
CA PRO A 76 -47.85 -12.33 -34.04
C PRO A 76 -47.62 -10.82 -33.74
N PRO A 77 -48.16 -9.90 -34.58
CA PRO A 77 -47.34 -8.82 -35.17
C PRO A 77 -47.56 -7.39 -34.63
N ARG A 78 -46.64 -6.51 -35.06
CA ARG A 78 -46.63 -5.04 -34.89
C ARG A 78 -47.86 -4.35 -35.50
N GLY A 79 -48.54 -3.53 -34.70
CA GLY A 79 -49.49 -2.50 -35.13
C GLY A 79 -48.82 -1.12 -35.36
N LYS A 80 -49.38 -0.35 -36.28
CA LYS A 80 -48.86 0.87 -36.92
C LYS A 80 -48.78 2.11 -35.99
N ARG A 81 -47.82 2.99 -36.27
CA ARG A 81 -47.74 4.40 -35.79
C ARG A 81 -48.82 5.28 -36.43
N PRO A 82 -49.17 6.39 -35.76
CA PRO A 82 -49.20 7.69 -36.45
C PRO A 82 -48.38 8.80 -35.72
N ASN A 83 -48.16 9.89 -36.46
CA ASN A 83 -47.14 10.93 -36.34
C ASN A 83 -47.42 12.11 -35.37
N ALA A 84 -46.31 12.77 -34.98
CA ALA A 84 -46.04 14.23 -34.88
C ALA A 84 -46.66 15.15 -33.78
N GLY A 85 -45.76 15.57 -32.84
CA GLY A 85 -45.49 16.96 -32.41
C GLY A 85 -46.25 17.54 -31.19
N PRO A 86 -45.74 18.59 -30.48
CA PRO A 86 -44.40 19.22 -30.49
C PRO A 86 -43.66 19.22 -29.13
N SER A 87 -42.39 19.62 -29.18
CA SER A 87 -41.42 19.82 -28.10
C SER A 87 -41.83 20.87 -27.05
N SER A 88 -41.67 20.55 -25.75
CA SER A 88 -41.62 21.57 -24.70
C SER A 88 -40.18 22.05 -24.48
N ALA A 89 -39.71 22.90 -25.39
CA ALA A 89 -38.66 23.85 -25.10
C ALA A 89 -39.27 24.96 -24.23
N ALA A 90 -39.19 24.80 -22.91
CA ALA A 90 -39.59 25.84 -21.95
C ALA A 90 -38.68 25.77 -20.72
N ALA A 91 -37.40 26.11 -20.92
CA ALA A 91 -36.48 26.56 -19.87
C ALA A 91 -35.24 27.18 -20.52
N ALA A 92 -35.41 28.22 -21.33
CA ALA A 92 -34.30 29.03 -21.82
C ALA A 92 -34.70 30.50 -21.75
N SER A 93 -34.32 31.16 -20.66
CA SER A 93 -33.92 32.58 -20.61
C SER A 93 -33.82 33.05 -19.16
N PHE A 94 -32.63 32.93 -18.58
CA PHE A 94 -32.14 33.95 -17.67
C PHE A 94 -30.68 34.21 -18.03
N PHE A 95 -30.45 35.38 -18.62
CA PHE A 95 -29.12 35.96 -18.77
C PHE A 95 -28.56 36.23 -17.37
N THR A 96 -27.43 35.61 -17.05
CA THR A 96 -26.48 36.13 -16.07
C THR A 96 -25.17 36.46 -16.79
N PRO A 97 -24.52 37.59 -16.45
CA PRO A 97 -23.34 38.09 -17.16
C PRO A 97 -22.19 37.08 -17.03
N THR A 98 -21.21 37.17 -17.92
CA THR A 98 -19.99 36.34 -18.02
C THR A 98 -19.40 35.95 -16.66
N SER A 99 -19.97 34.91 -16.05
CA SER A 99 -19.52 34.32 -14.81
C SER A 99 -18.19 33.66 -15.10
N ARG A 100 -17.12 34.09 -14.44
CA ARG A 100 -15.83 33.40 -14.46
C ARG A 100 -16.08 31.92 -14.15
N LYS A 101 -16.01 31.05 -15.17
CA LYS A 101 -16.07 29.61 -14.96
C LYS A 101 -14.89 29.25 -14.07
N ALA A 102 -15.12 28.48 -13.00
CA ALA A 102 -14.04 27.97 -12.16
C ALA A 102 -13.02 27.22 -13.02
N SER A 103 -11.74 27.43 -12.74
CA SER A 103 -10.67 26.74 -13.45
C SER A 103 -10.79 25.23 -13.22
N PRO A 104 -10.42 24.40 -14.21
CA PRO A 104 -10.30 22.97 -13.99
C PRO A 104 -9.35 22.65 -12.84
N ILE A 105 -9.59 21.54 -12.14
CA ILE A 105 -8.66 21.06 -11.10
C ILE A 105 -7.31 20.68 -11.70
N GLU A 106 -6.23 21.22 -11.11
CA GLU A 106 -4.85 20.95 -11.53
C GLU A 106 -4.15 20.02 -10.54
N PHE A 107 -3.57 18.93 -11.04
CA PHE A 107 -2.89 17.93 -10.22
C PHE A 107 -1.38 18.04 -10.34
N VAL A 108 -0.72 18.10 -9.18
CA VAL A 108 0.74 18.01 -9.02
C VAL A 108 1.12 16.57 -8.65
N LYS A 109 2.22 16.08 -9.23
CA LYS A 109 2.73 14.73 -8.97
C LYS A 109 3.92 14.76 -8.00
N HIS A 110 3.79 14.12 -6.86
CA HIS A 110 4.83 13.98 -5.83
C HIS A 110 5.26 12.50 -5.75
N GLY A 111 6.16 12.09 -6.64
CA GLY A 111 6.52 10.68 -6.78
C GLY A 111 5.32 9.86 -7.27
N SER A 112 4.79 8.99 -6.42
CA SER A 112 3.61 8.15 -6.65
C SER A 112 2.29 8.76 -6.15
N LEU A 113 2.33 9.94 -5.53
CA LEU A 113 1.16 10.69 -5.09
C LEU A 113 0.73 11.70 -6.16
N LEU A 114 -0.57 11.77 -6.43
CA LEU A 114 -1.18 12.92 -7.11
C LEU A 114 -1.93 13.75 -6.08
N ALA A 115 -1.64 15.06 -6.02
CA ALA A 115 -2.25 16.00 -5.10
C ALA A 115 -2.88 17.17 -5.89
N ALA A 116 -4.03 17.65 -5.44
CA ALA A 116 -4.68 18.82 -6.00
C ALA A 116 -5.55 19.52 -4.95
N ILE A 117 -5.68 20.83 -5.08
CA ILE A 117 -6.62 21.65 -4.33
C ILE A 117 -7.51 22.34 -5.36
N TRP A 118 -8.81 22.28 -5.17
CA TRP A 118 -9.78 22.96 -6.04
C TRP A 118 -10.62 23.93 -5.22
N GLU A 119 -10.84 25.12 -5.76
CA GLU A 119 -11.68 26.16 -5.17
C GLU A 119 -12.71 26.69 -6.19
N PRO A 120 -13.95 26.98 -5.75
CA PRO A 120 -14.96 27.58 -6.61
C PRO A 120 -14.62 29.04 -6.96
N ALA A 121 -15.07 29.50 -8.13
CA ALA A 121 -14.81 30.87 -8.61
C ALA A 121 -15.46 31.97 -7.74
N ALA A 122 -16.57 31.66 -7.10
CA ALA A 122 -17.14 32.48 -6.04
C ALA A 122 -16.64 31.90 -4.71
N SER A 123 -15.88 32.67 -3.94
CA SER A 123 -15.34 32.22 -2.66
C SER A 123 -16.49 31.89 -1.71
N SER A 124 -16.87 30.63 -1.60
CA SER A 124 -17.71 30.16 -0.51
C SER A 124 -16.87 30.24 0.76
N SER A 125 -17.03 31.31 1.53
CA SER A 125 -16.32 31.45 2.80
C SER A 125 -16.82 30.37 3.76
N ALA A 126 -15.93 29.45 4.15
CA ALA A 126 -16.20 28.55 5.27
C ALA A 126 -16.48 29.39 6.53
N ALA A 127 -17.30 28.86 7.45
CA ALA A 127 -17.49 29.48 8.75
C ALA A 127 -16.13 29.74 9.44
N PRO A 128 -15.99 30.85 10.18
CA PRO A 128 -14.72 31.21 10.83
C PRO A 128 -14.23 30.08 11.75
N VAL A 129 -12.92 29.82 11.70
CA VAL A 129 -12.22 28.81 12.49
C VAL A 129 -12.48 29.07 13.97
N LYS A 130 -13.25 28.19 14.64
CA LYS A 130 -13.42 28.25 16.10
C LYS A 130 -12.15 27.75 16.78
N ASP A 131 -11.70 28.44 17.83
CA ASP A 131 -10.59 28.06 18.72
C ASP A 131 -9.20 27.92 18.08
N GLY A 132 -8.99 28.45 16.87
CA GLY A 132 -7.69 28.38 16.20
C GLY A 132 -7.28 26.96 15.79
N LYS A 133 -8.22 26.01 15.73
CA LYS A 133 -8.04 24.67 15.18
C LYS A 133 -8.98 24.42 14.01
N VAL A 134 -8.53 23.66 13.04
CA VAL A 134 -9.32 23.29 11.86
C VAL A 134 -9.76 21.84 11.99
N LYS A 135 -11.05 21.56 11.78
CA LYS A 135 -11.55 20.20 11.62
C LYS A 135 -11.68 19.85 10.13
N PHE A 136 -11.52 18.58 9.80
CA PHE A 136 -11.74 18.09 8.43
C PHE A 136 -12.60 16.83 8.41
N ALA A 137 -13.20 16.59 7.26
CA ALA A 137 -13.83 15.33 6.93
C ALA A 137 -13.09 14.73 5.74
N GLY A 138 -12.43 13.60 5.98
CA GLY A 138 -11.73 12.84 4.96
C GLY A 138 -12.65 11.77 4.37
N PHE A 139 -12.55 11.54 3.06
CA PHE A 139 -13.41 10.61 2.35
C PHE A 139 -12.60 9.70 1.44
N ASP A 140 -12.92 8.41 1.38
CA ASP A 140 -12.63 7.62 0.17
C ASP A 140 -13.45 8.16 -1.02
N LEU A 141 -13.07 7.79 -2.24
CA LEU A 141 -13.77 8.19 -3.45
C LEU A 141 -14.75 7.12 -3.94
N ASP A 142 -14.24 5.93 -4.26
CA ASP A 142 -14.94 4.93 -5.06
C ASP A 142 -15.73 4.01 -4.12
N SER A 143 -17.03 3.84 -4.36
CA SER A 143 -17.99 3.19 -3.43
C SER A 143 -18.27 3.94 -2.13
N ASN A 144 -17.75 5.16 -1.98
CA ASN A 144 -18.07 6.07 -0.87
C ASN A 144 -18.78 7.35 -1.33
N LEU A 145 -18.09 8.23 -2.06
CA LEU A 145 -18.72 9.43 -2.63
C LEU A 145 -19.44 9.12 -3.94
N ILE A 146 -18.90 8.19 -4.71
CA ILE A 146 -19.40 7.84 -6.04
C ILE A 146 -19.49 6.32 -6.22
N SER A 147 -20.31 5.89 -7.17
CA SER A 147 -20.36 4.51 -7.67
C SER A 147 -20.36 4.52 -9.20
N THR A 148 -20.12 3.37 -9.85
CA THR A 148 -20.17 3.30 -11.31
C THR A 148 -21.61 3.37 -11.80
N LYS A 149 -21.86 4.08 -12.91
CA LYS A 149 -23.17 4.06 -13.58
C LYS A 149 -23.43 2.70 -14.21
N SER A 150 -22.37 2.06 -14.70
CA SER A 150 -22.42 0.78 -15.42
C SER A 150 -22.61 -0.44 -14.52
N GLY A 151 -22.49 -0.29 -13.20
CA GLY A 151 -22.54 -1.41 -12.25
C GLY A 151 -21.27 -2.28 -12.23
N ARG A 152 -20.22 -1.90 -12.97
CA ARG A 152 -18.92 -2.57 -12.92
C ARG A 152 -18.16 -2.19 -11.65
N THR A 153 -17.28 -3.07 -11.17
CA THR A 153 -16.35 -2.75 -10.08
C THR A 153 -15.43 -1.59 -10.41
N PHE A 154 -15.01 -1.46 -11.67
CA PHE A 154 -14.16 -0.36 -12.14
C PHE A 154 -14.86 0.43 -13.25
N ALA A 155 -14.75 1.76 -13.18
CA ALA A 155 -15.29 2.67 -14.18
C ALA A 155 -14.69 2.41 -15.57
N LYS A 156 -15.53 2.50 -16.61
CA LYS A 156 -15.12 2.35 -18.02
C LYS A 156 -14.33 3.55 -18.54
N ASP A 157 -14.73 4.75 -18.13
CA ASP A 157 -14.24 6.05 -18.59
C ASP A 157 -14.51 7.13 -17.51
N GLY A 158 -14.16 8.39 -17.80
CA GLY A 158 -14.34 9.51 -16.87
C GLY A 158 -15.81 9.92 -16.62
N GLU A 159 -16.77 9.37 -17.35
CA GLU A 159 -18.20 9.68 -17.23
C GLU A 159 -19.01 8.56 -16.57
N ASP A 160 -18.45 7.35 -16.48
CA ASP A 160 -19.00 6.18 -15.80
C ASP A 160 -18.94 6.28 -14.26
N TRP A 161 -19.54 7.35 -13.74
CA TRP A 161 -19.72 7.58 -12.32
C TRP A 161 -21.06 8.25 -12.04
N LYS A 162 -21.67 7.92 -10.91
CA LYS A 162 -22.83 8.61 -10.31
C LYS A 162 -22.53 8.85 -8.84
N TRP A 163 -23.24 9.78 -8.21
CA TRP A 163 -23.22 9.88 -6.76
C TRP A 163 -23.58 8.53 -6.14
N TRP A 164 -22.86 8.14 -5.08
CA TRP A 164 -23.15 6.90 -4.37
C TRP A 164 -24.59 6.91 -3.85
N HIS A 165 -25.02 8.05 -3.29
CA HIS A 165 -26.39 8.33 -2.91
C HIS A 165 -26.76 9.80 -3.20
N PRO A 166 -28.03 10.15 -3.48
CA PRO A 166 -28.45 11.53 -3.74
C PRO A 166 -28.15 12.52 -2.59
N THR A 167 -27.96 12.05 -1.37
CA THR A 167 -27.64 12.90 -0.20
C THR A 167 -26.17 13.30 -0.13
N VAL A 168 -25.27 12.68 -0.91
CA VAL A 168 -23.83 12.95 -0.85
C VAL A 168 -23.51 14.44 -1.06
N PRO A 169 -23.99 15.12 -2.13
CA PRO A 169 -23.61 16.51 -2.37
C PRO A 169 -24.13 17.48 -1.31
N SER A 170 -25.36 17.28 -0.82
CA SER A 170 -25.93 18.15 0.22
C SER A 170 -25.22 17.97 1.56
N LYS A 171 -24.91 16.73 1.95
CA LYS A 171 -24.20 16.44 3.21
C LYS A 171 -22.79 17.03 3.21
N LEU A 172 -22.03 16.91 2.10
CA LEU A 172 -20.68 17.49 1.99
C LEU A 172 -20.71 19.03 2.07
N ARG A 173 -21.68 19.67 1.41
CA ARG A 173 -21.87 21.13 1.51
C ARG A 173 -22.22 21.56 2.93
N GLN A 174 -23.14 20.86 3.58
CA GLN A 174 -23.49 21.12 4.97
C GLN A 174 -22.27 21.00 5.89
N MET A 175 -21.47 19.93 5.76
CA MET A 175 -20.26 19.76 6.57
C MET A 175 -19.26 20.91 6.35
N PHE A 176 -19.14 21.40 5.13
CA PHE A 176 -18.33 22.57 4.81
C PHE A 176 -18.85 23.86 5.44
N GLU A 177 -20.17 24.09 5.37
CA GLU A 177 -20.85 25.21 6.04
C GLU A 177 -20.67 25.15 7.56
N ASP A 178 -20.67 23.95 8.14
CA ASP A 178 -20.38 23.68 9.56
C ASP A 178 -18.88 23.85 9.92
N GLY A 179 -18.04 24.28 8.98
CA GLY A 179 -16.62 24.58 9.19
C GLY A 179 -15.68 23.38 9.03
N CYS A 180 -16.12 22.26 8.43
CA CYS A 180 -15.23 21.15 8.07
C CYS A 180 -14.56 21.40 6.71
N ARG A 181 -13.24 21.23 6.64
CA ARG A 181 -12.58 21.07 5.33
C ARG A 181 -12.91 19.72 4.74
N ILE A 182 -13.15 19.65 3.43
CA ILE A 182 -13.43 18.40 2.72
C ILE A 182 -12.15 17.91 2.04
N VAL A 183 -11.75 16.67 2.35
CA VAL A 183 -10.53 16.06 1.82
C VAL A 183 -10.86 14.68 1.25
N ILE A 184 -10.35 14.37 0.07
CA ILE A 184 -10.49 13.05 -0.56
C ILE A 184 -9.14 12.33 -0.51
N PHE A 185 -9.12 11.13 0.08
CA PHE A 185 -7.97 10.24 0.15
C PHE A 185 -8.30 8.94 -0.59
N THR A 186 -7.72 8.72 -1.77
CA THR A 186 -8.11 7.61 -2.65
C THR A 186 -6.94 6.73 -3.11
N ASN A 187 -7.16 5.41 -3.13
CA ASN A 187 -6.19 4.39 -3.52
C ASN A 187 -6.34 4.04 -5.02
N GLN A 188 -5.49 4.62 -5.88
CA GLN A 188 -5.63 4.57 -7.34
C GLN A 188 -4.50 3.78 -8.04
N ASN A 189 -4.25 2.53 -7.60
CA ASN A 189 -3.23 1.65 -8.20
C ASN A 189 -3.40 1.45 -9.72
N GLY A 190 -4.62 1.59 -10.24
CA GLY A 190 -4.91 1.49 -11.67
C GLY A 190 -4.30 2.60 -12.53
N LEU A 191 -3.83 3.68 -11.90
CA LEU A 191 -3.15 4.82 -12.53
C LEU A 191 -1.62 4.64 -12.60
N LYS A 192 -1.08 3.52 -12.11
CA LYS A 192 0.35 3.21 -12.23
C LYS A 192 0.78 3.28 -13.71
N ALA A 193 1.76 4.13 -14.00
CA ALA A 193 2.06 4.52 -15.37
C ALA A 193 3.20 3.71 -16.02
N SER A 194 2.96 3.31 -17.28
CA SER A 194 3.94 3.23 -18.37
C SER A 194 3.20 3.11 -19.71
N GLY A 195 3.58 3.92 -20.71
CA GLY A 195 3.02 3.88 -22.07
C GLY A 195 1.71 4.65 -22.28
N SER A 196 1.28 4.76 -23.53
CA SER A 196 0.14 5.62 -23.95
C SER A 196 -1.19 5.32 -23.25
N LYS A 197 -1.48 4.05 -22.97
CA LYS A 197 -2.71 3.64 -22.25
C LYS A 197 -2.76 4.15 -20.80
N ALA A 198 -1.61 4.43 -20.19
CA ALA A 198 -1.58 5.01 -18.85
C ALA A 198 -1.97 6.49 -18.86
N ASP A 199 -1.52 7.23 -19.87
CA ASP A 199 -1.83 8.66 -20.01
C ASP A 199 -3.32 8.88 -20.24
N ASP A 200 -3.97 8.03 -21.04
CA ASP A 200 -5.41 8.13 -21.28
C ASP A 200 -6.21 7.83 -20.01
N LYS A 201 -5.84 6.79 -19.24
CA LYS A 201 -6.48 6.51 -17.94
C LYS A 201 -6.32 7.67 -16.97
N LEU A 202 -5.14 8.29 -16.92
CA LEU A 202 -4.89 9.44 -16.06
C LEU A 202 -5.73 10.65 -16.49
N LYS A 203 -5.84 10.92 -17.79
CA LYS A 203 -6.70 11.99 -18.33
C LYS A 203 -8.17 11.75 -17.97
N GLU A 204 -8.68 10.56 -18.19
CA GLU A 204 -10.07 10.20 -17.86
C GLU A 204 -10.34 10.30 -16.35
N TRP A 205 -9.40 9.86 -15.52
CA TRP A 205 -9.53 10.00 -14.07
C TRP A 205 -9.52 11.47 -13.63
N LYS A 206 -8.63 12.31 -14.17
CA LYS A 206 -8.62 13.76 -13.89
C LYS A 206 -9.93 14.43 -14.33
N LYS A 207 -10.46 14.04 -15.50
CA LYS A 207 -11.76 14.48 -16.01
C LYS A 207 -12.89 14.11 -15.04
N LYS A 208 -12.89 12.87 -14.52
CA LYS A 208 -13.83 12.41 -13.48
C LYS A 208 -13.77 13.30 -12.24
N ILE A 209 -12.58 13.54 -11.69
CA ILE A 209 -12.44 14.39 -10.49
C ILE A 209 -12.91 15.81 -10.77
N ASN A 210 -12.58 16.38 -11.94
CA ASN A 210 -13.02 17.71 -12.31
C ASN A 210 -14.55 17.84 -12.31
N TYR A 211 -15.28 16.82 -12.81
CA TYR A 211 -16.74 16.81 -12.75
C TYR A 211 -17.27 16.76 -11.31
N ILE A 212 -16.64 15.96 -10.45
CA ILE A 212 -17.05 15.79 -9.04
C ILE A 212 -16.89 17.10 -8.27
N VAL A 213 -15.70 17.73 -8.34
CA VAL A 213 -15.43 18.97 -7.59
C VAL A 213 -16.29 20.13 -8.10
N THR A 214 -16.49 20.23 -9.42
CA THR A 214 -17.37 21.24 -10.02
C THR A 214 -18.82 21.07 -9.56
N ALA A 215 -19.32 19.82 -9.46
CA ALA A 215 -20.68 19.54 -9.02
C ALA A 215 -20.91 19.75 -7.51
N LEU A 216 -19.85 19.60 -6.69
CA LEU A 216 -19.89 19.90 -5.26
C LEU A 216 -19.84 21.42 -5.02
N ASN A 217 -19.05 22.13 -5.81
CA ASN A 217 -18.88 23.58 -5.79
C ASN A 217 -18.48 24.14 -4.42
N ILE A 218 -17.56 23.45 -3.75
CA ILE A 218 -16.93 23.83 -2.47
C ILE A 218 -15.42 23.53 -2.55
N PRO A 219 -14.57 24.17 -1.72
CA PRO A 219 -13.16 23.85 -1.63
C PRO A 219 -12.89 22.38 -1.26
N ILE A 220 -12.08 21.68 -2.05
CA ILE A 220 -11.76 20.25 -1.86
C ILE A 220 -10.28 20.00 -2.08
N HIS A 221 -9.65 19.29 -1.14
CA HIS A 221 -8.33 18.71 -1.32
C HIS A 221 -8.45 17.27 -1.82
N VAL A 222 -7.63 16.88 -2.79
CA VAL A 222 -7.65 15.52 -3.37
C VAL A 222 -6.25 14.94 -3.36
N TYR A 223 -6.10 13.77 -2.73
CA TYR A 223 -4.89 12.99 -2.66
C TYR A 223 -5.14 11.58 -3.20
N ALA A 224 -4.37 11.18 -4.21
CA ALA A 224 -4.51 9.88 -4.86
C ALA A 224 -3.19 9.12 -4.89
N ALA A 225 -3.14 8.01 -4.14
CA ALA A 225 -2.00 7.10 -4.10
C ALA A 225 -2.00 6.17 -5.33
N THR A 226 -1.02 6.31 -6.23
CA THR A 226 -0.97 5.54 -7.49
C THR A 226 -0.18 4.24 -7.40
N GLU A 227 0.55 4.03 -6.29
CA GLU A 227 1.36 2.85 -6.03
C GLU A 227 1.07 2.23 -4.66
N THR A 228 1.63 1.05 -4.42
CA THR A 228 1.55 0.38 -3.12
C THR A 228 2.77 0.76 -2.28
N ASP A 229 2.74 1.98 -1.74
CA ASP A 229 3.80 2.55 -0.90
C ASP A 229 3.22 3.35 0.26
N ILE A 230 4.02 4.21 0.91
CA ILE A 230 3.65 5.00 2.08
C ILE A 230 2.37 5.83 1.90
N TYR A 231 2.01 6.21 0.66
CA TYR A 231 0.79 6.98 0.41
C TYR A 231 -0.47 6.11 0.38
N ARG A 232 -0.35 4.82 0.04
CA ARG A 232 -1.53 3.96 -0.08
C ARG A 232 -2.08 3.57 1.30
N LYS A 233 -3.37 3.86 1.51
CA LYS A 233 -4.11 3.45 2.72
C LYS A 233 -3.93 1.95 2.96
N PRO A 234 -3.70 1.52 4.21
CA PRO A 234 -3.94 2.25 5.46
C PRO A 234 -2.79 3.12 5.96
N ARG A 235 -1.69 3.22 5.21
CA ARG A 235 -0.55 4.04 5.62
C ARG A 235 -0.88 5.52 5.54
N THR A 236 -0.19 6.31 6.35
CA THR A 236 -0.54 7.70 6.67
C THR A 236 0.01 8.74 5.69
N GLY A 237 0.77 8.32 4.66
CA GLY A 237 1.52 9.25 3.81
C GLY A 237 0.67 10.29 3.09
N MET A 238 -0.55 9.97 2.67
CA MET A 238 -1.44 10.99 2.06
C MET A 238 -1.86 12.05 3.09
N PHE A 239 -2.12 11.65 4.33
CA PHE A 239 -2.49 12.59 5.39
C PHE A 239 -1.30 13.45 5.82
N GLU A 240 -0.09 12.87 5.88
CA GLU A 240 1.14 13.63 6.14
C GLU A 240 1.39 14.69 5.05
N HIS A 241 1.08 14.38 3.79
CA HIS A 241 1.15 15.35 2.70
C HIS A 241 0.07 16.43 2.82
N TYR A 242 -1.16 16.05 3.20
CA TYR A 242 -2.23 17.01 3.50
C TYR A 242 -1.80 18.02 4.57
N LEU A 243 -1.21 17.57 5.68
CA LEU A 243 -0.70 18.46 6.71
C LEU A 243 0.39 19.40 6.18
N SER A 244 1.25 18.91 5.28
CA SER A 244 2.30 19.73 4.66
C SER A 244 1.72 20.83 3.75
N ASP A 245 0.64 20.54 3.03
CA ASP A 245 -0.05 21.51 2.17
C ASP A 245 -0.75 22.62 2.96
N LEU A 246 -1.08 22.39 4.24
CA LEU A 246 -1.64 23.44 5.09
C LEU A 246 -0.59 24.52 5.43
N GLY A 247 0.69 24.15 5.44
CA GLY A 247 1.81 25.03 5.80
C GLY A 247 2.10 25.09 7.30
N ASP A 248 3.31 25.54 7.65
CA ASP A 248 3.81 25.56 9.03
C ASP A 248 3.02 26.51 9.96
N ASP A 249 2.40 27.56 9.39
CA ASP A 249 1.61 28.55 10.11
C ASP A 249 0.13 28.18 10.21
N ALA A 250 -0.27 27.00 9.72
CA ALA A 250 -1.65 26.56 9.76
C ALA A 250 -2.16 26.30 11.20
N PRO A 251 -3.45 26.56 11.46
CA PRO A 251 -4.15 26.01 12.60
C PRO A 251 -3.90 24.50 12.76
N LEU A 252 -3.76 24.05 14.01
CA LEU A 252 -3.67 22.61 14.30
C LEU A 252 -4.96 21.92 13.84
N VAL A 253 -4.80 20.71 13.29
CA VAL A 253 -5.96 19.87 12.97
C VAL A 253 -6.57 19.31 14.25
N ASP A 254 -7.86 19.53 14.44
CA ASP A 254 -8.63 18.93 15.53
C ASP A 254 -9.00 17.49 15.17
N MET A 255 -8.17 16.53 15.60
CA MET A 255 -8.37 15.12 15.29
C MET A 255 -9.64 14.54 15.91
N ASP A 256 -10.02 15.02 17.10
CA ASP A 256 -11.21 14.54 17.83
C ASP A 256 -12.51 15.01 17.16
N ALA A 257 -12.49 16.20 16.58
CA ALA A 257 -13.60 16.76 15.80
C ALA A 257 -13.56 16.38 14.30
N SER A 258 -12.53 15.64 13.87
CA SER A 258 -12.37 15.19 12.49
C SER A 258 -12.84 13.75 12.30
N VAL A 259 -13.19 13.40 11.07
CA VAL A 259 -13.74 12.09 10.73
C VAL A 259 -13.18 11.59 9.40
N PHE A 260 -13.01 10.28 9.26
CA PHE A 260 -12.75 9.63 7.98
C PHE A 260 -13.91 8.71 7.60
N VAL A 261 -14.36 8.79 6.35
CA VAL A 261 -15.49 8.01 5.83
C VAL A 261 -15.06 7.20 4.63
N GLY A 262 -15.31 5.89 4.65
CA GLY A 262 -14.93 4.99 3.56
C GLY A 262 -15.66 3.66 3.60
N ASP A 263 -15.70 2.97 2.46
CA ASP A 263 -16.43 1.71 2.29
C ASP A 263 -15.60 0.48 2.68
N ALA A 264 -14.27 0.57 2.61
CA ALA A 264 -13.35 -0.50 3.00
C ALA A 264 -13.26 -0.62 4.53
N ALA A 265 -14.34 -1.09 5.14
CA ALA A 265 -14.61 -1.06 6.57
C ALA A 265 -14.44 -2.42 7.27
N GLY A 266 -14.08 -3.49 6.56
CA GLY A 266 -13.91 -4.84 7.12
C GLY A 266 -15.22 -5.54 7.51
N ARG A 267 -16.36 -5.09 6.95
CA ARG A 267 -17.66 -5.75 7.15
C ARG A 267 -17.73 -7.01 6.30
N LYS A 268 -18.68 -7.90 6.61
CA LYS A 268 -18.93 -9.10 5.80
C LYS A 268 -19.25 -8.70 4.35
N GLY A 269 -18.37 -9.09 3.41
CA GLY A 269 -18.51 -8.79 1.99
C GLY A 269 -17.67 -7.60 1.51
N ASP A 270 -17.11 -6.79 2.41
CA ASP A 270 -16.14 -5.76 2.03
C ASP A 270 -14.87 -6.42 1.48
N PHE A 271 -14.26 -5.80 0.47
CA PHE A 271 -13.02 -6.31 -0.13
C PHE A 271 -11.81 -6.20 0.80
N SER A 272 -11.80 -5.20 1.70
CA SER A 272 -10.71 -4.95 2.64
C SER A 272 -11.19 -4.09 3.82
N ALA A 273 -10.31 -3.84 4.79
CA ALA A 273 -10.52 -2.90 5.90
C ALA A 273 -9.61 -1.65 5.79
N GLY A 274 -9.11 -1.34 4.59
CA GLY A 274 -8.08 -0.33 4.38
C GLY A 274 -8.47 1.09 4.81
N ASP A 275 -9.76 1.45 4.75
CA ASP A 275 -10.26 2.76 5.16
C ASP A 275 -10.39 2.86 6.67
N ARG A 276 -10.94 1.81 7.31
CA ARG A 276 -11.01 1.72 8.78
C ARG A 276 -9.61 1.76 9.39
N LYS A 277 -8.71 0.92 8.88
CA LYS A 277 -7.30 0.84 9.31
C LYS A 277 -6.57 2.18 9.11
N PHE A 278 -6.90 2.95 8.05
CA PHE A 278 -6.36 4.29 7.83
C PHE A 278 -6.81 5.26 8.93
N ALA A 279 -8.10 5.27 9.25
CA ALA A 279 -8.65 6.08 10.33
C ALA A 279 -8.05 5.71 11.70
N GLU A 280 -7.93 4.41 11.99
CA GLU A 280 -7.31 3.90 13.23
C GLU A 280 -5.84 4.33 13.35
N ASN A 281 -5.06 4.25 12.26
CA ASN A 281 -3.68 4.74 12.24
C ASN A 281 -3.53 6.23 12.54
N LEU A 282 -4.53 7.02 12.15
CA LEU A 282 -4.58 8.47 12.39
C LEU A 282 -5.21 8.83 13.75
N GLY A 283 -5.86 7.88 14.41
CA GLY A 283 -6.67 8.13 15.60
C GLY A 283 -7.95 8.92 15.30
N LEU A 284 -8.51 8.77 14.10
CA LEU A 284 -9.74 9.47 13.68
C LEU A 284 -10.98 8.63 13.99
N LYS A 285 -12.10 9.32 14.20
CA LYS A 285 -13.42 8.68 14.12
C LYS A 285 -13.61 8.13 12.70
N PHE A 286 -14.07 6.89 12.60
CA PHE A 286 -14.42 6.25 11.33
C PHE A 286 -15.93 6.14 11.19
N LEU A 287 -16.45 6.38 9.98
CA LEU A 287 -17.83 6.10 9.59
C LEU A 287 -17.86 5.37 8.25
N THR A 288 -18.89 4.56 8.01
CA THR A 288 -19.18 4.05 6.66
C THR A 288 -20.03 5.06 5.85
N PRO A 289 -20.13 4.91 4.52
CA PRO A 289 -21.02 5.76 3.72
C PRO A 289 -22.47 5.70 4.20
N GLU A 290 -22.96 4.51 4.56
CA GLU A 290 -24.32 4.29 5.07
C GLU A 290 -24.53 5.00 6.41
N GLU A 291 -23.58 4.90 7.33
CA GLU A 291 -23.65 5.58 8.63
C GLU A 291 -23.68 7.11 8.48
N LEU A 292 -22.91 7.70 7.55
CA LEU A 292 -22.88 9.15 7.37
C LEU A 292 -24.06 9.70 6.54
N PHE A 293 -24.38 9.05 5.43
CA PHE A 293 -25.28 9.60 4.40
C PHE A 293 -26.72 9.12 4.54
N LEU A 294 -26.96 8.01 5.24
CA LEU A 294 -28.28 7.39 5.45
C LEU A 294 -28.66 7.29 6.93
N ASP A 295 -27.76 7.71 7.84
CA ASP A 295 -27.93 7.61 9.30
C ASP A 295 -28.22 6.17 9.77
N GLU A 296 -27.66 5.18 9.06
CA GLU A 296 -27.77 3.76 9.42
C GLU A 296 -26.94 3.42 10.66
N LYS A 297 -27.32 2.32 11.34
CA LYS A 297 -26.56 1.83 12.49
C LYS A 297 -25.27 1.15 12.06
N PRO A 298 -24.20 1.25 12.86
CA PRO A 298 -22.95 0.55 12.57
C PRO A 298 -23.13 -0.96 12.45
N MET A 299 -22.53 -1.53 11.40
CA MET A 299 -22.47 -2.97 11.21
C MET A 299 -21.22 -3.58 11.85
N PRO A 300 -21.28 -4.84 12.32
CA PRO A 300 -20.11 -5.52 12.84
C PRO A 300 -19.04 -5.68 11.75
N TYR A 301 -17.78 -5.62 12.16
CA TYR A 301 -16.61 -5.79 11.31
C TYR A 301 -15.59 -6.71 11.99
N GLU A 302 -14.70 -7.27 11.20
CA GLU A 302 -13.58 -8.07 11.68
C GLU A 302 -12.30 -7.64 10.96
N LEU A 303 -11.23 -7.44 11.73
CA LEU A 303 -9.92 -7.15 11.16
C LEU A 303 -9.16 -8.47 10.95
N ASP A 304 -8.46 -8.56 9.82
CA ASP A 304 -7.56 -9.66 9.48
C ASP A 304 -6.36 -9.77 10.43
N LEU A 305 -5.92 -8.64 10.98
CA LEU A 305 -4.84 -8.55 11.94
C LEU A 305 -5.05 -7.37 12.87
N ASP A 306 -4.85 -7.63 14.17
CA ASP A 306 -4.77 -6.62 15.22
C ASP A 306 -3.32 -6.55 15.77
N PRO A 307 -2.47 -5.68 15.22
CA PRO A 307 -1.09 -5.56 15.66
C PRO A 307 -0.97 -4.90 17.05
N ALA A 308 -1.97 -4.13 17.49
CA ALA A 308 -1.92 -3.43 18.78
C ALA A 308 -1.96 -4.39 19.96
N ASN A 309 -2.67 -5.51 19.81
CA ASN A 309 -2.78 -6.55 20.82
C ASN A 309 -1.87 -7.76 20.58
N TRP A 310 -0.90 -7.66 19.66
CA TRP A 310 -0.01 -8.79 19.36
C TRP A 310 0.98 -9.10 20.49
N PRO A 311 1.27 -10.39 20.78
CA PRO A 311 2.24 -10.78 21.79
C PRO A 311 3.63 -10.15 21.61
N ARG A 312 4.16 -9.59 22.70
CA ARG A 312 5.51 -9.05 22.79
C ARG A 312 6.38 -9.95 23.65
N SER A 313 7.66 -10.02 23.30
CA SER A 313 8.64 -10.78 24.08
C SER A 313 9.96 -10.02 24.15
N ASN A 314 10.59 -10.07 25.32
CA ASN A 314 11.96 -9.60 25.52
C ASN A 314 12.95 -10.77 25.58
N VAL A 315 12.45 -12.01 25.46
CA VAL A 315 13.26 -13.22 25.52
C VAL A 315 13.78 -13.52 24.12
N ALA A 316 15.10 -13.70 24.01
CA ALA A 316 15.70 -14.14 22.76
C ALA A 316 15.07 -15.48 22.33
N PRO A 317 14.79 -15.70 21.03
CA PRO A 317 14.33 -17.00 20.58
C PRO A 317 15.35 -18.06 21.00
N ALA A 318 14.87 -19.15 21.61
CA ALA A 318 15.70 -20.25 22.06
C ALA A 318 16.28 -20.99 20.84
N PHE A 319 17.40 -20.49 20.33
CA PHE A 319 18.23 -21.20 19.38
C PHE A 319 19.64 -21.29 19.93
N GLU A 320 20.07 -22.52 20.16
CA GLU A 320 21.42 -22.83 20.61
C GLU A 320 22.16 -23.55 19.50
N LYS A 321 23.45 -23.21 19.36
CA LYS A 321 24.40 -23.95 18.55
C LYS A 321 24.69 -25.27 19.27
N LYS A 322 24.09 -26.36 18.79
CA LYS A 322 24.07 -27.67 19.48
C LYS A 322 25.22 -28.57 19.05
N TYR A 323 25.78 -28.32 17.87
CA TYR A 323 26.77 -29.17 17.23
C TYR A 323 27.98 -28.34 16.77
N PRO A 324 29.17 -28.96 16.68
CA PRO A 324 30.39 -28.26 16.27
C PRO A 324 30.31 -27.68 14.85
N LEU A 325 29.66 -28.41 13.93
CA LEU A 325 29.48 -28.02 12.54
C LEU A 325 28.04 -28.28 12.10
N GLU A 326 27.36 -27.25 11.61
CA GLU A 326 25.95 -27.30 11.25
C GLU A 326 25.66 -26.61 9.92
N VAL A 327 24.71 -27.18 9.16
CA VAL A 327 24.00 -26.50 8.08
C VAL A 327 22.57 -26.29 8.56
N VAL A 328 22.23 -25.05 8.87
CA VAL A 328 20.89 -24.67 9.34
C VAL A 328 20.12 -24.04 8.20
N VAL A 329 18.91 -24.52 7.94
CA VAL A 329 18.03 -23.99 6.89
C VAL A 329 16.86 -23.25 7.51
N LEU A 330 16.71 -21.97 7.18
CA LEU A 330 15.49 -21.23 7.54
C LEU A 330 14.35 -21.60 6.59
N CYS A 331 13.19 -21.90 7.13
CA CYS A 331 11.97 -22.12 6.36
C CYS A 331 10.89 -21.12 6.82
N GLY A 332 10.25 -20.42 5.88
CA GLY A 332 9.14 -19.52 6.20
C GLY A 332 8.85 -18.48 5.13
N ARG A 333 7.66 -17.88 5.17
CA ARG A 333 7.18 -16.90 4.17
C ARG A 333 8.10 -15.68 4.07
N PRO A 334 8.20 -15.00 2.91
CA PRO A 334 8.75 -13.64 2.88
C PRO A 334 8.07 -12.77 3.96
N GLY A 335 8.81 -11.91 4.66
CA GLY A 335 8.25 -11.11 5.77
C GLY A 335 8.14 -11.83 7.13
N SER A 336 8.51 -13.12 7.22
CA SER A 336 8.37 -13.88 8.48
C SER A 336 9.37 -13.55 9.59
N GLY A 337 10.40 -12.72 9.33
CA GLY A 337 11.44 -12.36 10.30
C GLY A 337 12.77 -13.14 10.18
N LYS A 338 12.93 -13.99 9.16
CA LYS A 338 14.15 -14.81 8.90
C LYS A 338 15.47 -14.03 8.95
N SER A 339 15.58 -12.96 8.17
CA SER A 339 16.82 -12.18 8.14
C SER A 339 17.07 -11.46 9.47
N THR A 340 16.01 -11.08 10.19
CA THR A 340 16.11 -10.48 11.53
C THR A 340 16.65 -11.48 12.54
N ILE A 341 16.10 -12.71 12.62
CA ILE A 341 16.62 -13.74 13.53
C ILE A 341 18.05 -14.14 13.16
N THR A 342 18.37 -14.20 11.86
CA THR A 342 19.72 -14.47 11.37
C THR A 342 20.72 -13.44 11.89
N ASN A 343 20.48 -12.17 11.64
CA ASN A 343 21.42 -11.11 11.99
C ASN A 343 21.50 -10.87 13.50
N LYS A 344 20.38 -10.97 14.24
CA LYS A 344 20.35 -10.67 15.68
C LYS A 344 20.77 -11.83 16.57
N HIS A 345 20.57 -13.08 16.13
CA HIS A 345 20.74 -14.24 17.01
C HIS A 345 21.68 -15.30 16.44
N LEU A 346 21.69 -15.55 15.12
CA LEU A 346 22.48 -16.64 14.54
C LEU A 346 23.91 -16.22 14.19
N VAL A 347 24.09 -15.07 13.52
CA VAL A 347 25.43 -14.54 13.21
C VAL A 347 26.26 -14.32 14.48
N PRO A 348 25.73 -13.74 15.59
CA PRO A 348 26.47 -13.64 16.85
C PRO A 348 26.90 -14.97 17.48
N LEU A 349 26.27 -16.09 17.10
CA LEU A 349 26.67 -17.44 17.53
C LEU A 349 27.76 -18.07 16.63
N GLY A 350 28.32 -17.28 15.70
CA GLY A 350 29.36 -17.73 14.77
C GLY A 350 28.82 -18.61 13.65
N TYR A 351 27.68 -18.22 13.07
CA TYR A 351 27.19 -18.80 11.81
C TYR A 351 27.46 -17.85 10.65
N GLU A 352 27.97 -18.40 9.56
CA GLU A 352 28.14 -17.69 8.31
C GLU A 352 26.82 -17.64 7.52
N ARG A 353 26.40 -16.43 7.14
CA ARG A 353 25.11 -16.20 6.50
C ARG A 353 25.19 -16.38 4.99
N ILE A 354 24.43 -17.36 4.49
CA ILE A 354 24.23 -17.58 3.06
C ILE A 354 22.90 -16.95 2.63
N ASN A 355 22.97 -15.87 1.86
CA ASN A 355 21.79 -15.16 1.37
C ASN A 355 21.89 -14.89 -0.14
N GLN A 356 20.87 -15.35 -0.88
CA GLN A 356 20.85 -15.23 -2.35
C GLN A 356 20.62 -13.80 -2.85
N ASP A 357 19.98 -12.92 -2.08
CA ASP A 357 19.81 -11.51 -2.47
C ASP A 357 21.17 -10.79 -2.55
N ILE A 358 22.14 -11.23 -1.73
CA ILE A 358 23.53 -10.76 -1.69
C ILE A 358 24.35 -11.45 -2.77
N LEU A 359 24.35 -12.79 -2.78
CA LEU A 359 25.18 -13.61 -3.68
C LEU A 359 24.63 -13.76 -5.11
N LYS A 360 23.42 -13.25 -5.35
CA LYS A 360 22.65 -13.20 -6.61
C LYS A 360 22.17 -14.56 -7.13
N THR A 361 23.02 -15.58 -7.18
CA THR A 361 22.67 -16.89 -7.76
C THR A 361 22.74 -18.02 -6.75
N LYS A 362 21.91 -19.05 -6.95
CA LYS A 362 21.89 -20.24 -6.10
C LYS A 362 23.23 -20.97 -6.10
N ASP A 363 23.90 -21.06 -7.26
CA ASP A 363 25.21 -21.71 -7.37
C ASP A 363 26.30 -20.99 -6.57
N LYS A 364 26.27 -19.65 -6.55
CA LYS A 364 27.18 -18.87 -5.70
C LYS A 364 26.91 -19.12 -4.22
N CYS A 365 25.64 -19.25 -3.82
CA CYS A 365 25.27 -19.61 -2.45
C CYS A 365 25.78 -21.00 -2.06
N ILE A 366 25.61 -21.99 -2.95
CA ILE A 366 26.10 -23.36 -2.72
C ILE A 366 27.63 -23.37 -2.59
N LYS A 367 28.35 -22.69 -3.47
CA LYS A 367 29.82 -22.60 -3.43
C LYS A 367 30.31 -21.93 -2.15
N ALA A 368 29.68 -20.83 -1.73
CA ALA A 368 30.02 -20.14 -0.50
C ALA A 368 29.78 -21.03 0.73
N ALA A 369 28.60 -21.67 0.81
CA ALA A 369 28.29 -22.61 1.90
C ALA A 369 29.32 -23.74 1.98
N GLN A 370 29.69 -24.33 0.85
CA GLN A 370 30.72 -25.37 0.78
C GLN A 370 32.12 -24.89 1.19
N GLY A 371 32.45 -23.61 0.95
CA GLY A 371 33.71 -23.00 1.36
C GLY A 371 33.82 -22.95 2.89
N PHE A 372 32.86 -22.28 3.53
CA PHE A 372 32.81 -22.16 4.99
C PHE A 372 32.79 -23.53 5.70
N LEU A 373 32.00 -24.47 5.19
CA LEU A 373 31.95 -25.82 5.77
C LEU A 373 33.29 -26.57 5.68
N LYS A 374 34.11 -26.32 4.65
CA LYS A 374 35.47 -26.90 4.56
C LYS A 374 36.43 -26.28 5.57
N GLU A 375 36.19 -25.02 5.93
CA GLU A 375 36.95 -24.28 6.95
C GLU A 375 36.46 -24.60 8.38
N GLY A 376 35.44 -25.46 8.51
CA GLY A 376 34.88 -25.86 9.81
C GLY A 376 33.86 -24.86 10.37
N GLU A 377 33.36 -23.96 9.53
CA GLU A 377 32.41 -22.93 9.92
C GLU A 377 30.97 -23.37 9.63
N SER A 378 30.07 -23.15 10.60
CA SER A 378 28.65 -23.47 10.46
C SER A 378 27.96 -22.43 9.61
N VAL A 379 27.00 -22.84 8.79
CA VAL A 379 26.31 -21.94 7.84
C VAL A 379 24.80 -21.88 8.12
N ILE A 380 24.23 -20.70 7.90
CA ILE A 380 22.78 -20.46 7.94
C ILE A 380 22.28 -20.06 6.55
N ILE A 381 21.33 -20.83 6.02
CA ILE A 381 20.71 -20.57 4.73
C ILE A 381 19.50 -19.64 4.93
N ASP A 382 19.71 -18.33 4.76
CA ASP A 382 18.69 -17.30 4.86
C ASP A 382 17.97 -17.11 3.52
N ALA A 383 17.02 -18.00 3.27
CA ALA A 383 16.10 -17.97 2.14
C ALA A 383 14.71 -18.46 2.57
N THR A 384 13.73 -18.45 1.67
CA THR A 384 12.37 -18.92 2.00
C THR A 384 12.27 -20.44 2.15
N ASN A 385 13.06 -21.19 1.37
CA ASN A 385 13.16 -22.65 1.38
C ASN A 385 11.79 -23.36 1.50
N SER A 386 10.87 -22.97 0.61
CA SER A 386 9.45 -23.31 0.70
C SER A 386 9.14 -24.79 0.44
N SER A 387 9.87 -25.47 -0.44
CA SER A 387 9.60 -26.87 -0.82
C SER A 387 10.69 -27.84 -0.36
N ARG A 388 10.33 -29.12 -0.25
CA ARG A 388 11.26 -30.23 0.03
C ARG A 388 12.42 -30.24 -0.96
N ASP A 389 12.15 -30.05 -2.25
CA ASP A 389 13.21 -29.98 -3.29
C ASP A 389 14.21 -28.85 -3.05
N THR A 390 13.75 -27.68 -2.58
CA THR A 390 14.66 -26.57 -2.27
C THR A 390 15.55 -26.90 -1.07
N ARG A 391 15.02 -27.60 -0.07
CA ARG A 391 15.74 -28.02 1.15
C ARG A 391 16.67 -29.20 0.88
N ALA A 392 16.29 -30.13 0.00
CA ALA A 392 17.10 -31.28 -0.41
C ALA A 392 18.45 -30.86 -1.04
N VAL A 393 18.50 -29.72 -1.72
CA VAL A 393 19.77 -29.19 -2.23
C VAL A 393 20.74 -28.85 -1.10
N TRP A 394 20.25 -28.27 0.00
CA TRP A 394 21.06 -27.94 1.17
C TRP A 394 21.42 -29.19 1.99
N LYS A 395 20.52 -30.19 2.03
CA LYS A 395 20.85 -31.52 2.57
C LYS A 395 22.05 -32.12 1.85
N GLY A 396 22.06 -32.07 0.51
CA GLY A 396 23.19 -32.54 -0.30
C GLY A 396 24.48 -31.74 -0.10
N VAL A 397 24.41 -30.48 0.35
CA VAL A 397 25.59 -29.70 0.78
C VAL A 397 26.09 -30.20 2.14
N ALA A 398 25.19 -30.42 3.11
CA ALA A 398 25.53 -30.95 4.43
C ALA A 398 26.15 -32.35 4.33
N ASP A 399 25.60 -33.24 3.50
CA ASP A 399 26.09 -34.62 3.34
C ASP A 399 27.51 -34.71 2.78
N LYS A 400 27.93 -33.70 2.01
CA LYS A 400 29.30 -33.61 1.48
C LYS A 400 30.29 -33.02 2.49
N ALA A 401 29.81 -32.34 3.53
CA ALA A 401 30.63 -31.77 4.58
C ALA A 401 30.75 -32.77 5.74
N LYS A 402 31.94 -33.37 5.88
CA LYS A 402 32.19 -34.41 6.90
C LYS A 402 31.88 -33.88 8.30
N GLY A 403 30.93 -34.51 8.98
CA GLY A 403 30.54 -34.18 10.36
C GLY A 403 29.54 -33.02 10.48
N ALA A 404 29.07 -32.43 9.37
CA ALA A 404 28.07 -31.38 9.42
C ALA A 404 26.67 -31.94 9.75
N VAL A 405 26.00 -31.33 10.71
CA VAL A 405 24.62 -31.68 11.10
C VAL A 405 23.63 -30.80 10.34
N PHE A 406 22.64 -31.41 9.70
CA PHE A 406 21.59 -30.68 8.96
C PHE A 406 20.37 -30.40 9.85
N ARG A 407 19.99 -29.13 10.00
CA ARG A 407 18.90 -28.69 10.90
C ARG A 407 17.98 -27.67 10.22
N CYS A 408 16.76 -27.51 10.75
CA CYS A 408 15.82 -26.51 10.27
C CYS A 408 15.38 -25.57 11.39
N ILE A 409 15.21 -24.28 11.06
CA ILE A 409 14.42 -23.34 11.85
C ILE A 409 13.19 -22.97 11.02
N TYR A 410 12.01 -23.37 11.50
CA TYR A 410 10.75 -23.13 10.82
C TYR A 410 10.00 -21.95 11.47
N LEU A 411 9.85 -20.86 10.73
CA LEU A 411 9.09 -19.69 11.17
C LEU A 411 7.64 -19.81 10.70
N THR A 412 6.72 -19.94 11.65
CA THR A 412 5.27 -20.21 11.44
C THR A 412 4.43 -18.94 11.24
N THR A 413 5.06 -17.76 11.17
CA THR A 413 4.41 -16.46 11.00
C THR A 413 3.30 -16.50 9.93
N SER A 414 2.09 -16.08 10.30
CA SER A 414 0.90 -16.12 9.43
C SER A 414 1.06 -15.25 8.17
N GLU A 415 0.21 -15.46 7.17
CA GLU A 415 0.26 -14.74 5.90
C GLU A 415 0.03 -13.24 6.09
N GLU A 416 -0.99 -12.89 6.86
CA GLU A 416 -1.42 -11.53 7.19
C GLU A 416 -0.30 -10.78 7.92
N LEU A 417 0.32 -11.43 8.90
CA LEU A 417 1.43 -10.86 9.66
C LEU A 417 2.70 -10.70 8.83
N CYS A 418 2.94 -11.59 7.87
CA CYS A 418 4.05 -11.43 6.94
C CYS A 418 3.86 -10.25 5.99
N TYR A 419 2.62 -10.00 5.52
CA TYR A 419 2.30 -8.78 4.76
C TYR A 419 2.49 -7.52 5.60
N HIS A 420 2.02 -7.55 6.85
CA HIS A 420 2.22 -6.48 7.81
C HIS A 420 3.71 -6.19 8.04
N ASN A 421 4.50 -7.21 8.38
CA ASN A 421 5.95 -7.07 8.63
C ASN A 421 6.72 -6.58 7.40
N ASP A 422 6.33 -7.01 6.19
CA ASP A 422 6.91 -6.49 4.96
C ASP A 422 6.61 -5.00 4.79
N GLY A 423 5.37 -4.58 5.07
CA GLY A 423 4.96 -3.18 5.07
C GLY A 423 5.72 -2.34 6.11
N VAL A 424 5.84 -2.83 7.36
CA VAL A 424 6.64 -2.17 8.41
C VAL A 424 8.07 -1.98 7.92
N ARG A 425 8.71 -3.05 7.46
CA ARG A 425 10.10 -3.01 6.98
C ARG A 425 10.28 -2.03 5.83
N ALA A 426 9.39 -2.07 4.85
CA ALA A 426 9.54 -1.30 3.62
C ALA A 426 9.22 0.20 3.79
N TYR A 427 8.29 0.55 4.68
CA TYR A 427 7.70 1.90 4.69
C TYR A 427 7.80 2.65 6.01
N SER A 428 8.21 2.03 7.12
CA SER A 428 8.25 2.71 8.42
C SER A 428 9.37 3.74 8.59
N ASN A 429 10.38 3.73 7.73
CA ASN A 429 11.63 4.49 7.88
C ASN A 429 12.42 4.19 9.18
N VAL A 430 12.02 3.17 9.95
CA VAL A 430 12.75 2.73 11.14
C VAL A 430 13.93 1.85 10.71
N LYS A 431 15.15 2.40 10.83
CA LYS A 431 16.39 1.74 10.36
C LYS A 431 16.61 0.36 10.97
N SER A 432 16.21 0.13 12.23
CA SER A 432 16.34 -1.17 12.89
C SER A 432 15.42 -2.25 12.32
N PHE A 433 14.29 -1.88 11.70
CA PHE A 433 13.42 -2.82 10.99
C PHE A 433 13.95 -3.19 9.61
N ASN A 434 14.74 -2.30 8.98
CA ASN A 434 15.25 -2.49 7.64
C ASN A 434 16.71 -2.03 7.46
N PRO A 435 17.67 -2.67 8.15
CA PRO A 435 19.08 -2.27 8.11
C PRO A 435 19.70 -2.38 6.71
N GLU A 436 19.11 -3.19 5.84
CA GLU A 436 19.58 -3.47 4.47
C GLU A 436 18.82 -2.67 3.40
N ASN A 437 17.96 -1.72 3.77
CA ASN A 437 17.15 -0.89 2.86
C ASN A 437 16.40 -1.70 1.78
N ARG A 438 15.82 -2.84 2.18
CA ARG A 438 15.05 -3.71 1.29
C ARG A 438 13.72 -3.06 0.93
N THR A 439 13.34 -3.15 -0.35
CA THR A 439 12.01 -2.77 -0.81
C THR A 439 10.96 -3.82 -0.39
N SER A 440 9.69 -3.44 -0.45
CA SER A 440 8.58 -4.38 -0.22
C SER A 440 8.63 -5.54 -1.20
N VAL A 441 8.29 -6.72 -0.68
CA VAL A 441 8.24 -7.95 -1.46
C VAL A 441 6.96 -7.95 -2.30
N GLY A 442 7.11 -8.07 -3.62
CA GLY A 442 5.97 -8.14 -4.52
C GLY A 442 5.02 -9.31 -4.19
N SER A 443 3.71 -9.11 -4.41
CA SER A 443 2.66 -10.11 -4.11
C SER A 443 2.90 -11.48 -4.75
N MET A 444 3.59 -11.53 -5.90
CA MET A 444 3.95 -12.77 -6.58
C MET A 444 4.84 -13.67 -5.73
N ALA A 445 5.74 -13.12 -4.92
CA ALA A 445 6.63 -13.91 -4.07
C ALA A 445 5.85 -14.58 -2.93
N PHE A 446 4.88 -13.89 -2.34
CA PHE A 446 3.96 -14.48 -1.35
C PHE A 446 3.10 -15.60 -1.96
N ARG A 447 2.52 -15.36 -3.15
CA ARG A 447 1.74 -16.36 -3.88
C ARG A 447 2.56 -17.59 -4.27
N THR A 448 3.79 -17.37 -4.75
CA THR A 448 4.72 -18.44 -5.12
C THR A 448 5.15 -19.25 -3.91
N PHE A 449 5.37 -18.60 -2.77
CA PHE A 449 5.63 -19.32 -1.53
C PHE A 449 4.43 -20.20 -1.17
N LYS A 450 3.22 -19.62 -1.14
CA LYS A 450 1.99 -20.34 -0.78
C LYS A 450 1.76 -21.58 -1.64
N SER A 451 1.97 -21.48 -2.96
CA SER A 451 1.74 -22.61 -3.88
C SER A 451 2.80 -23.71 -3.78
N LYS A 452 4.02 -23.37 -3.37
CA LYS A 452 5.14 -24.33 -3.27
C LYS A 452 5.40 -24.81 -1.85
N PHE A 453 4.72 -24.25 -0.86
CA PHE A 453 5.05 -24.51 0.54
C PHE A 453 4.72 -25.95 0.92
N GLN A 454 5.70 -26.61 1.49
CA GLN A 454 5.60 -27.91 2.12
C GLN A 454 6.26 -27.78 3.49
N GLU A 455 5.51 -28.07 4.55
CA GLU A 455 6.02 -27.98 5.92
C GLU A 455 7.29 -28.84 6.08
N PRO A 456 8.35 -28.33 6.75
CA PRO A 456 9.55 -29.09 6.96
C PRO A 456 9.29 -30.29 7.86
N ASP A 457 9.84 -31.45 7.47
CA ASP A 457 9.65 -32.71 8.20
C ASP A 457 10.99 -33.41 8.42
N VAL A 458 11.14 -34.10 9.56
CA VAL A 458 12.36 -34.83 9.91
C VAL A 458 12.73 -35.90 8.88
N SER A 459 11.77 -36.41 8.11
CA SER A 459 11.98 -37.35 7.00
C SER A 459 12.84 -36.76 5.87
N GLU A 460 13.03 -35.45 5.82
CA GLU A 460 13.94 -34.78 4.88
C GLU A 460 15.42 -34.93 5.28
N GLY A 461 15.68 -35.56 6.43
CA GLY A 461 17.01 -35.79 6.99
C GLY A 461 17.49 -34.67 7.92
N PHE A 462 16.57 -33.86 8.45
CA PHE A 462 16.88 -32.92 9.53
C PHE A 462 17.13 -33.69 10.83
N LYS A 463 18.15 -33.28 11.59
CA LYS A 463 18.40 -33.81 12.93
C LYS A 463 17.35 -33.34 13.94
N ASP A 464 16.98 -32.07 13.84
CA ASP A 464 15.87 -31.45 14.57
C ASP A 464 15.31 -30.25 13.78
N ILE A 465 14.07 -29.90 14.10
CA ILE A 465 13.35 -28.76 13.56
C ILE A 465 12.97 -27.86 14.73
N THR A 466 13.54 -26.66 14.79
CA THR A 466 13.16 -25.63 15.76
C THR A 466 12.00 -24.83 15.17
N VAL A 467 10.81 -25.00 15.74
CA VAL A 467 9.63 -24.20 15.37
C VAL A 467 9.65 -22.87 16.13
N VAL A 468 9.52 -21.77 15.39
CA VAL A 468 9.58 -20.41 15.93
C VAL A 468 8.28 -19.67 15.58
N ASN A 469 7.48 -19.41 16.60
CA ASN A 469 6.31 -18.55 16.49
C ASN A 469 6.72 -17.07 16.50
N PHE A 470 5.93 -16.22 15.84
CA PHE A 470 6.21 -14.80 15.80
C PHE A 470 5.79 -14.11 17.10
N GLU A 471 6.75 -13.42 17.71
CA GLU A 471 6.52 -12.46 18.79
C GLU A 471 7.27 -11.19 18.44
N PHE A 472 6.66 -10.03 18.73
CA PHE A 472 7.34 -8.77 18.53
C PHE A 472 8.47 -8.61 19.56
N ARG A 473 9.69 -8.33 19.07
CA ARG A 473 10.89 -8.10 19.88
C ARG A 473 11.51 -6.76 19.50
N GLY A 474 11.26 -5.74 20.32
CA GLY A 474 11.74 -4.39 20.10
C GLY A 474 11.36 -3.47 21.25
N THR A 475 11.93 -2.27 21.21
CA THR A 475 11.62 -1.18 22.15
C THR A 475 10.15 -0.76 22.06
N ASP A 476 9.67 -0.02 23.05
CA ASP A 476 8.31 0.54 23.01
C ASP A 476 8.12 1.49 21.83
N ALA A 477 9.14 2.29 21.50
CA ALA A 477 9.09 3.18 20.33
C ALA A 477 8.99 2.41 19.00
N GLU A 478 9.72 1.30 18.88
CA GLU A 478 9.60 0.40 17.73
C GLU A 478 8.21 -0.25 17.69
N PHE A 479 7.68 -0.67 18.84
CA PHE A 479 6.34 -1.25 18.92
C PHE A 479 5.25 -0.25 18.53
N ASP A 480 5.37 1.02 18.94
CA ASP A 480 4.44 2.09 18.57
C ASP A 480 4.36 2.35 17.06
N VAL A 481 5.44 2.05 16.33
CA VAL A 481 5.46 2.09 14.87
C VAL A 481 4.92 0.78 14.29
N TRP A 482 5.41 -0.36 14.78
CA TRP A 482 5.01 -1.68 14.29
C TRP A 482 3.52 -1.92 14.46
N LYS A 483 2.92 -1.53 15.59
CA LYS A 483 1.52 -1.79 15.92
C LYS A 483 0.49 -1.06 15.06
N ARG A 484 0.93 -0.16 14.17
CA ARG A 484 0.07 0.50 13.17
C ARG A 484 -0.33 -0.49 12.08
N HIS A 485 -1.38 -0.22 11.34
CA HIS A 485 -1.73 -1.01 10.17
C HIS A 485 -0.83 -0.67 8.97
N TRP A 486 0.01 -1.61 8.55
CA TRP A 486 0.93 -1.44 7.42
C TRP A 486 0.47 -2.13 6.13
N ALA A 487 -0.54 -3.00 6.22
CA ALA A 487 -1.12 -3.77 5.12
C ALA A 487 -2.64 -3.52 5.01
N PRO A 488 -3.17 -3.36 3.79
CA PRO A 488 -4.59 -3.10 3.53
C PRO A 488 -5.51 -4.23 3.98
#